data_AF-A0A3N5F3B6-F1
#
_entry.id   AF-A0A3N5F3B6-F1
#
_cell.length_a   1.000
_cell.length_b   1.000
_cell.length_c   1.000
_cell.angle_alpha   90.00
_cell.angle_beta   90.00
_cell.angle_gamma   90.00
#
_symmetry.space_group_name_H-M   'P 1'
#
loop_
_entity.id
_entity.type
_entity.pdbx_description
1 polymer ?
#
loop_
_entity_poly.entity_id
_entity_poly.type
_entity_poly.pdbx_seq_one_letter_code
_entity_poly.pdbx_strand_id
1 'polypeptide(L)'
;MSYAQLLLHGEQKLFRPESLTPMQKMILRFVVVGLVYYAFAVIEGMIMRIYQVTPLELIPPQQFFGIMTAHPLVGIFGSTYSIVFGAFLFLVPFLMKKPLWSIKLANWTCALLAVGTFTFWFAGFLTEYAPLYTLYWPLPAD
;
A
#
# COMPACT_ATOMS: atom_id res chain seq x y z
N MET A 1 9.33 -15.69 26.66
CA MET A 1 9.54 -15.46 25.21
C MET A 1 9.68 -13.97 25.00
N SER A 2 10.65 -13.48 24.22
CA SER A 2 10.76 -12.02 24.00
C SER A 2 9.71 -11.55 22.98
N TYR A 3 9.30 -10.27 23.06
CA TYR A 3 8.40 -9.67 22.06
C TYR A 3 8.95 -9.78 20.64
N ALA A 4 10.28 -9.69 20.47
CA ALA A 4 10.92 -9.89 19.18
C ALA A 4 10.72 -11.32 18.65
N GLN A 5 10.85 -12.35 19.51
CA GLN A 5 10.58 -13.73 19.11
C GLN A 5 9.09 -13.96 18.77
N LEU A 6 8.17 -13.33 19.52
CA LEU A 6 6.75 -13.39 19.24
C LEU A 6 6.41 -12.75 17.89
N LEU A 7 6.98 -11.59 17.58
CA LEU A 7 6.79 -10.91 16.30
C LEU A 7 7.37 -11.71 15.13
N LEU A 8 8.55 -12.31 15.29
CA LEU A 8 9.24 -13.01 14.22
C LEU A 8 8.72 -14.43 13.96
N HIS A 9 8.17 -15.10 14.97
CA HIS A 9 7.80 -16.52 14.87
C HIS A 9 6.32 -16.79 15.22
N GLY A 10 5.58 -15.75 15.59
CA GLY A 10 4.19 -15.88 16.02
C GLY A 10 4.05 -16.55 17.40
N GLU A 11 2.81 -16.61 17.86
CA GLU A 11 2.43 -17.35 19.06
C GLU A 11 2.78 -18.84 18.86
N GLN A 12 3.36 -19.47 19.89
CA GLN A 12 3.81 -20.87 19.86
C GLN A 12 4.75 -21.26 18.69
N LYS A 13 5.45 -20.30 18.08
CA LYS A 13 6.30 -20.55 16.89
C LYS A 13 5.51 -21.10 15.69
N LEU A 14 4.23 -20.75 15.58
CA LEU A 14 3.36 -21.17 14.49
C LEU A 14 3.81 -20.63 13.13
N PHE A 15 4.44 -19.45 13.10
CA PHE A 15 5.01 -18.89 11.89
C PHE A 15 6.46 -19.33 11.68
N ARG A 16 6.70 -20.08 10.61
CA ARG A 16 8.01 -20.64 10.25
C ARG A 16 8.48 -20.04 8.93
N PRO A 17 9.13 -18.85 8.94
CA PRO A 17 9.53 -18.17 7.72
C PRO A 17 10.54 -18.97 6.87
N GLU A 18 11.37 -19.79 7.53
CA GLU A 18 12.34 -20.68 6.90
C GLU A 18 11.69 -21.74 6.01
N SER A 19 10.49 -22.23 6.36
CA SER A 19 9.80 -23.28 5.60
C SER A 19 9.00 -22.76 4.40
N LEU A 20 8.93 -21.45 4.19
CA LEU A 20 8.16 -20.87 3.09
C LEU A 20 8.92 -21.02 1.76
N THR A 21 8.20 -21.47 0.74
CA THR A 21 8.69 -21.47 -0.65
C THR A 21 8.95 -20.05 -1.15
N PRO A 22 9.78 -19.88 -2.20
CA PRO A 22 10.01 -18.56 -2.81
C PRO A 22 8.72 -17.87 -3.25
N MET A 23 7.75 -18.64 -3.76
CA MET A 23 6.42 -18.17 -4.15
C MET A 23 5.64 -17.62 -2.94
N GLN A 24 5.55 -18.39 -1.86
CA GLN A 24 4.86 -17.95 -0.63
C GLN A 24 5.51 -16.69 -0.04
N LYS A 25 6.84 -16.62 0.01
CA LYS A 25 7.54 -15.41 0.47
C LYS A 25 7.25 -14.21 -0.42
N MET A 26 7.20 -14.39 -1.74
CA MET A 26 6.88 -13.33 -2.69
C MET A 26 5.44 -12.82 -2.49
N ILE A 27 4.45 -13.72 -2.42
CA ILE A 27 3.04 -13.33 -2.21
C ILE A 27 2.87 -12.63 -0.85
N LEU A 28 3.52 -13.13 0.19
CA LEU A 28 3.46 -12.51 1.52
C LEU A 28 3.95 -11.06 1.49
N ARG A 29 4.95 -10.72 0.68
CA ARG A 29 5.39 -9.33 0.50
C ARG A 29 4.29 -8.45 -0.06
N PHE A 30 3.61 -8.90 -1.13
CA PHE A 30 2.49 -8.15 -1.71
C PHE A 30 1.35 -7.94 -0.69
N VAL A 31 1.03 -8.96 0.10
CA VAL A 31 0.01 -8.86 1.16
C VAL A 31 0.43 -7.87 2.23
N VAL A 32 1.66 -7.97 2.76
CA VAL A 32 2.15 -7.07 3.79
C VAL A 32 2.19 -5.63 3.29
N VAL A 33 2.75 -5.39 2.10
CA VAL A 33 2.79 -4.06 1.47
C VAL A 33 1.37 -3.52 1.28
N GLY A 34 0.46 -4.33 0.73
CA GLY A 34 -0.92 -3.94 0.50
C GLY A 34 -1.65 -3.56 1.79
N LEU A 35 -1.50 -4.35 2.86
CA LEU A 35 -2.12 -4.07 4.15
C LEU A 35 -1.52 -2.84 4.85
N VAL A 36 -0.23 -2.57 4.67
CA VAL A 36 0.40 -1.34 5.19
C VAL A 36 -0.20 -0.11 4.52
N TYR A 37 -0.31 -0.09 3.20
CA TYR A 37 -0.97 1.02 2.50
C TYR A 37 -2.48 1.08 2.76
N TYR A 38 -3.13 -0.06 3.01
CA TYR A 38 -4.52 -0.06 3.44
C TYR A 38 -4.67 0.65 4.78
N ALA A 39 -3.76 0.42 5.73
CA ALA A 39 -3.76 1.12 7.01
C ALA A 39 -3.59 2.64 6.82
N PHE A 40 -2.72 3.08 5.89
CA PHE A 40 -2.55 4.50 5.56
C PHE A 40 -3.87 5.09 5.06
N ALA A 41 -4.48 4.44 4.06
CA ALA A 41 -5.75 4.88 3.49
C ALA A 41 -6.86 4.93 4.55
N VAL A 42 -6.98 3.94 5.44
CA VAL A 42 -7.98 3.95 6.52
C VAL A 42 -7.76 5.13 7.47
N ILE A 43 -6.52 5.38 7.91
CA ILE A 43 -6.21 6.49 8.81
C ILE A 43 -6.53 7.84 8.15
N GLU A 44 -6.10 8.04 6.91
CA GLU A 44 -6.39 9.25 6.13
C GLU A 44 -7.89 9.44 5.91
N GLY A 45 -8.61 8.36 5.63
CA GLY A 45 -10.08 8.35 5.51
C GLY A 45 -10.77 8.83 6.78
N MET A 46 -10.29 8.38 7.95
CA MET A 46 -10.81 8.82 9.24
C MET A 46 -10.50 10.29 9.52
N ILE A 47 -9.30 10.76 9.17
CA ILE A 47 -8.93 12.17 9.30
C ILE A 47 -9.86 13.05 8.44
N MET A 48 -10.06 12.68 7.17
CA MET A 48 -10.97 13.41 6.28
C MET A 48 -12.40 13.43 6.81
N ARG A 49 -12.86 12.30 7.37
CA ARG A 49 -14.20 12.21 7.96
C ARG A 49 -14.35 13.15 9.16
N ILE A 50 -13.36 13.22 10.04
CA ILE A 50 -13.38 14.12 11.20
C ILE A 50 -13.43 15.57 10.71
N TYR A 51 -12.57 15.94 9.75
CA TYR A 51 -12.52 17.29 9.19
C TYR A 51 -13.86 17.72 8.56
N GLN A 52 -14.58 16.80 7.90
CA GLN A 52 -15.90 17.08 7.33
C GLN A 52 -17.01 17.29 8.38
N VAL A 53 -16.85 16.74 9.59
CA VAL A 53 -17.78 17.01 10.71
C VAL A 53 -17.49 18.38 11.31
N THR A 54 -16.21 18.66 11.58
CA THR A 54 -15.75 19.95 12.07
C THR A 54 -14.29 20.14 11.65
N PRO A 55 -13.96 21.22 10.92
CA PRO A 55 -12.58 21.51 10.53
C PRO A 55 -11.66 21.60 11.75
N LEU A 56 -10.48 20.99 11.65
CA LEU A 56 -9.46 21.00 12.70
C LEU A 56 -8.41 22.06 12.38
N GLU A 57 -8.08 22.93 13.34
CA GLU A 57 -7.05 23.97 13.15
C GLU A 57 -5.67 23.38 12.77
N LEU A 58 -5.36 22.17 13.25
CA LEU A 58 -4.13 21.45 12.93
C LEU A 58 -4.03 20.97 11.48
N ILE A 59 -5.12 21.02 10.71
CA ILE A 59 -5.19 20.57 9.32
C ILE A 59 -5.72 21.74 8.49
N PRO A 60 -4.84 22.62 7.96
CA PRO A 60 -5.28 23.70 7.10
C PRO A 60 -5.93 23.13 5.82
N PRO A 61 -6.79 23.90 5.13
CA PRO A 61 -7.49 23.44 3.93
C PRO A 61 -6.56 22.82 2.87
N GLN A 62 -5.39 23.42 2.65
CA GLN A 62 -4.38 22.90 1.70
C GLN A 62 -3.95 21.48 2.06
N GLN A 63 -3.65 21.21 3.33
CA GLN A 63 -3.30 19.87 3.81
C GLN A 63 -4.49 18.90 3.67
N PHE A 64 -5.71 19.36 3.92
CA PHE A 64 -6.90 18.54 3.71
C PHE A 64 -7.05 18.10 2.25
N PHE A 65 -6.85 19.01 1.29
CA PHE A 65 -6.89 18.66 -0.14
C PHE A 65 -5.68 17.80 -0.58
N GLY A 66 -4.51 17.98 0.04
CA GLY A 66 -3.37 17.06 -0.11
C GLY A 66 -3.73 15.64 0.32
N ILE A 67 -4.35 15.48 1.50
CA ILE A 67 -4.85 14.19 1.99
C ILE A 67 -5.92 13.62 1.05
N MET A 68 -6.85 14.44 0.54
CA MET A 68 -7.87 13.99 -0.42
C MET A 68 -7.27 13.52 -1.76
N THR A 69 -6.08 13.99 -2.10
CA THR A 69 -5.33 13.51 -3.26
C THR A 69 -4.60 12.21 -2.92
N ALA A 70 -3.91 12.16 -1.78
CA ALA A 70 -3.13 11.02 -1.30
C ALA A 70 -3.99 9.77 -1.05
N HIS A 71 -5.05 9.91 -0.26
CA HIS A 71 -5.89 8.81 0.23
C HIS A 71 -6.35 7.81 -0.85
N PRO A 72 -7.06 8.25 -1.91
CA PRO A 72 -7.53 7.33 -2.94
C PRO A 72 -6.37 6.67 -3.70
N LEU A 73 -5.27 7.39 -3.94
CA LEU A 73 -4.14 6.87 -4.72
C LEU A 73 -3.34 5.84 -3.92
N VAL A 74 -3.18 6.04 -2.60
CA VAL A 74 -2.63 5.03 -1.69
C VAL A 74 -3.55 3.80 -1.60
N GLY A 75 -4.86 4.00 -1.49
CA GLY A 75 -5.82 2.90 -1.45
C GLY A 75 -5.86 2.07 -2.74
N ILE A 76 -5.79 2.73 -3.90
CA ILE A 76 -5.83 2.08 -5.21
C ILE A 76 -4.48 1.43 -5.52
N PHE A 77 -3.40 2.20 -5.58
CA PHE A 77 -2.10 1.72 -6.06
C PHE A 77 -1.30 0.99 -4.98
N GLY A 78 -1.28 1.53 -3.77
CA GLY A 78 -0.56 0.94 -2.65
C GLY A 78 -1.22 -0.34 -2.14
N SER A 79 -2.52 -0.28 -1.86
CA SER A 79 -3.27 -1.40 -1.29
C SER A 79 -3.82 -2.33 -2.37
N THR A 80 -4.81 -1.86 -3.13
CA THR A 80 -5.64 -2.71 -3.98
C THR A 80 -4.81 -3.36 -5.09
N TYR A 81 -4.02 -2.59 -5.82
CA TYR A 81 -3.15 -3.11 -6.87
C TYR A 81 -2.14 -4.10 -6.30
N SER A 82 -1.46 -3.80 -5.19
CA SER A 82 -0.54 -4.76 -4.57
C SER A 82 -1.21 -6.10 -4.26
N ILE A 83 -2.39 -6.08 -3.64
CA ILE A 83 -3.12 -7.32 -3.29
C ILE A 83 -3.57 -8.07 -4.55
N VAL A 84 -4.13 -7.37 -5.54
CA VAL A 84 -4.62 -7.98 -6.78
C VAL A 84 -3.47 -8.54 -7.61
N PHE A 85 -2.39 -7.78 -7.81
CA PHE A 85 -1.21 -8.27 -8.54
C PHE A 85 -0.57 -9.47 -7.83
N GLY A 86 -0.42 -9.42 -6.49
CA GLY A 86 0.08 -10.53 -5.70
C GLY A 86 -0.80 -11.79 -5.84
N ALA A 87 -2.12 -11.62 -5.82
CA ALA A 87 -3.08 -12.70 -6.03
C ALA A 87 -2.97 -13.30 -7.43
N PHE A 88 -2.87 -12.48 -8.49
CA PHE A 88 -2.77 -12.98 -9.87
C PHE A 88 -1.43 -13.66 -10.14
N LEU A 89 -0.33 -13.17 -9.58
CA LEU A 89 1.00 -13.79 -9.67
C LEU A 89 1.05 -15.18 -9.00
N PHE A 90 0.09 -15.49 -8.12
CA PHE A 90 -0.11 -16.83 -7.58
C PHE A 90 -1.15 -17.63 -8.36
N LEU A 91 -2.35 -17.06 -8.53
CA LEU A 91 -3.54 -17.74 -9.02
C LEU A 91 -3.37 -18.19 -10.47
N VAL A 92 -2.79 -17.35 -11.32
CA VAL A 92 -2.60 -17.70 -12.74
C VAL A 92 -1.63 -18.88 -12.90
N PRO A 93 -0.41 -18.87 -12.33
CA PRO A 93 0.47 -20.05 -12.33
C PRO A 93 -0.19 -21.30 -11.73
N PHE A 94 -0.91 -21.14 -10.61
CA PHE A 94 -1.58 -22.23 -9.92
C PHE A 94 -2.64 -22.91 -10.80
N LEU A 95 -3.54 -22.13 -11.40
CA LEU A 95 -4.61 -22.64 -12.27
C LEU A 95 -4.06 -23.23 -13.57
N MET A 96 -3.05 -22.60 -14.15
CA MET A 96 -2.41 -23.06 -15.39
C MET A 96 -1.47 -24.25 -15.19
N LYS A 97 -1.20 -24.64 -13.93
CA LYS A 97 -0.23 -25.68 -13.55
C LYS A 97 1.15 -25.42 -14.17
N LYS A 98 1.55 -24.16 -14.26
CA LYS A 98 2.86 -23.74 -14.80
C LYS A 98 3.61 -22.95 -13.74
N PRO A 99 4.94 -23.09 -13.65
CA PRO A 99 5.73 -22.25 -12.75
C PRO A 99 5.65 -20.78 -13.19
N LEU A 100 5.71 -19.87 -12.22
CA LEU A 100 5.86 -18.45 -12.51
C LEU A 100 7.19 -18.22 -13.25
N TRP A 101 7.16 -17.44 -14.32
CA TRP A 101 8.33 -17.21 -15.17
C TRP A 101 9.54 -16.63 -14.41
N SER A 102 9.32 -15.66 -13.51
CA SER A 102 10.41 -15.07 -12.71
C SER A 102 9.94 -14.51 -11.38
N ILE A 103 10.41 -15.12 -10.28
CA ILE A 103 10.20 -14.62 -8.91
C ILE A 103 10.93 -13.28 -8.70
N LYS A 104 12.08 -13.07 -9.35
CA LYS A 104 12.83 -11.82 -9.26
C LYS A 104 12.02 -10.65 -9.83
N LEU A 105 11.40 -10.84 -11.00
CA LEU A 105 10.55 -9.79 -11.59
C LEU A 105 9.33 -9.51 -10.71
N ALA A 106 8.68 -10.55 -10.17
CA ALA A 106 7.55 -10.37 -9.26
C ALA A 106 7.92 -9.53 -8.03
N ASN A 107 9.09 -9.75 -7.42
CA ASN A 107 9.56 -8.91 -6.32
C ASN A 107 9.86 -7.47 -6.77
N TRP A 108 10.39 -7.27 -7.99
CA TRP A 108 10.57 -5.94 -8.56
C TRP A 108 9.24 -5.23 -8.79
N THR A 109 8.20 -5.92 -9.27
CA THR A 109 6.84 -5.36 -9.38
C THR A 109 6.33 -4.90 -8.02
N CYS A 110 6.48 -5.73 -6.98
CA CYS A 110 6.13 -5.35 -5.61
C CYS A 110 6.89 -4.09 -5.15
N ALA A 111 8.19 -4.04 -5.41
CA ALA A 111 9.04 -2.91 -5.01
C ALA A 111 8.66 -1.62 -5.75
N LEU A 112 8.41 -1.71 -7.06
CA LEU A 112 8.00 -0.56 -7.88
C LEU A 112 6.64 -0.02 -7.47
N LEU A 113 5.66 -0.89 -7.17
CA LEU A 113 4.36 -0.47 -6.64
C LEU A 113 4.51 0.22 -5.28
N ALA A 114 5.31 -0.34 -4.38
CA ALA A 114 5.55 0.24 -3.07
C ALA A 114 6.26 1.60 -3.18
N VAL A 115 7.42 1.64 -3.83
CA VAL A 115 8.21 2.87 -3.96
C VAL A 115 7.43 3.93 -4.74
N GLY A 116 6.76 3.56 -5.83
CA GLY A 116 5.94 4.50 -6.61
C GLY A 116 4.81 5.11 -5.78
N THR A 117 4.08 4.28 -5.02
CA THR A 117 3.03 4.76 -4.12
C THR A 117 3.61 5.65 -3.02
N PHE A 118 4.74 5.26 -2.43
CA PHE A 118 5.38 6.06 -1.38
C PHE A 118 5.84 7.42 -1.89
N THR A 119 6.48 7.47 -3.06
CA THR A 119 6.92 8.73 -3.67
C THR A 119 5.74 9.68 -3.90
N PHE A 120 4.64 9.15 -4.43
CA PHE A 120 3.42 9.91 -4.64
C PHE A 120 2.81 10.42 -3.33
N TRP A 121 2.62 9.52 -2.36
CA TRP A 121 2.10 9.84 -1.04
C TRP A 121 2.96 10.92 -0.36
N PHE A 122 4.28 10.74 -0.37
CA PHE A 122 5.25 11.65 0.23
C PHE A 122 5.24 13.03 -0.42
N ALA A 123 5.06 13.10 -1.75
CA ALA A 123 4.90 14.37 -2.45
C ALA A 123 3.67 15.15 -1.91
N GLY A 124 2.53 14.48 -1.72
CA GLY A 124 1.31 15.11 -1.18
C GLY A 124 1.42 15.67 0.25
N PHE A 125 2.49 15.38 1.01
CA PHE A 125 2.77 16.00 2.32
C PHE A 125 3.79 17.14 2.26
N LEU A 126 4.69 17.13 1.28
CA LEU A 126 5.78 18.10 1.20
C LEU A 126 5.55 19.18 0.15
N THR A 127 4.66 18.95 -0.82
CA THR A 127 4.35 19.89 -1.88
C THR A 127 2.88 20.34 -1.78
N GLU A 128 2.55 21.46 -2.43
CA GLU A 128 1.17 21.97 -2.54
C GLU A 128 0.32 21.14 -3.55
N TYR A 129 0.80 19.97 -3.95
CA TYR A 129 0.18 19.14 -5.00
C TYR A 129 -1.13 18.53 -4.54
N ALA A 130 -2.25 19.18 -4.87
CA ALA A 130 -3.59 18.78 -4.46
C ALA A 130 -4.63 18.68 -5.61
N PRO A 131 -4.34 18.04 -6.76
CA PRO A 131 -5.26 17.97 -7.90
C PRO A 131 -6.38 16.91 -7.77
N LEU A 132 -6.45 16.20 -6.63
CA LEU A 132 -7.28 15.03 -6.42
C LEU A 132 -6.90 13.84 -7.33
N TYR A 133 -7.48 12.67 -7.08
CA TYR A 133 -7.13 11.42 -7.80
C TYR A 133 -7.55 11.39 -9.26
N THR A 134 -8.44 12.27 -9.68
CA THR A 134 -8.91 12.34 -11.06
C THR A 134 -8.00 13.18 -11.95
N LEU A 135 -7.18 14.06 -11.37
CA LEU A 135 -6.26 14.96 -12.07
C LEU A 135 -6.94 15.68 -13.25
N TYR A 136 -8.12 16.28 -12.99
CA TYR A 136 -8.84 17.00 -14.04
C TYR A 136 -8.12 18.29 -14.43
N TRP A 137 -7.78 18.41 -15.71
CA TRP A 137 -7.34 19.68 -16.30
C TRP A 137 -8.48 20.72 -16.28
N PRO A 138 -8.23 22.02 -16.00
CA PRO A 138 -6.94 22.69 -15.87
C PRO A 138 -6.47 22.89 -14.42
N LEU A 139 -6.87 22.01 -13.48
CA LEU A 139 -6.42 22.20 -12.10
C LEU A 139 -4.88 22.17 -12.03
N PRO A 140 -4.26 23.18 -11.41
CA PRO A 140 -2.81 23.32 -11.34
C PRO A 140 -2.17 22.07 -10.73
N ALA A 141 -1.06 21.66 -11.33
CA ALA A 141 -0.22 20.53 -10.92
C ALA A 141 1.07 21.02 -10.22
N ASP A 142 1.14 22.33 -9.99
CA ASP A 142 2.25 23.12 -9.44
C ASP A 142 2.16 23.33 -7.93
#